data_AF-A0A024QCJ1-F1
#
_entry.id   AF-A0A024QCJ1-F1
#
_cell.length_a   1.000
_cell.length_b   1.000
_cell.length_c   1.000
_cell.angle_alpha   90.00
_cell.angle_beta   90.00
_cell.angle_gamma   90.00
#
_symmetry.space_group_name_H-M   'P 1'
#
loop_
_entity.id
_entity.type
_entity.pdbx_description
1 polymer ?
#
loop_
_entity_poly.entity_id
_entity_poly.type
_entity_poly.pdbx_seq_one_letter_code
_entity_poly.pdbx_strand_id
1 'polypeptide(L)'
;MSKIKRAIIPLISIMILLLSACQSSPMIDVITFQPKEYDVMFLTDKTNSALENIYYDAIIEVKAEYPHAFSEVQTNETTIEDIENVTEQETPALLITKDGRTIESLSGEMEKDEIKEKLEGIIK
;
A
#
# COMPACT_ATOMS: atom_id res chain seq x y z
N MET A 1 -44.98 -25.59 -23.65
CA MET A 1 -44.17 -24.59 -22.90
C MET A 1 -43.13 -25.16 -21.92
N SER A 2 -42.93 -26.49 -21.82
CA SER A 2 -41.99 -27.10 -20.84
C SER A 2 -40.53 -27.21 -21.33
N LYS A 3 -40.28 -27.46 -22.62
CA LYS A 3 -38.92 -27.70 -23.15
C LYS A 3 -38.03 -26.46 -23.22
N ILE A 4 -38.63 -25.28 -23.46
CA ILE A 4 -37.91 -24.00 -23.52
C ILE A 4 -37.36 -23.62 -22.13
N LYS A 5 -38.13 -23.87 -21.05
CA LYS A 5 -37.71 -23.58 -19.67
C LYS A 5 -36.53 -24.44 -19.19
N ARG A 6 -36.38 -25.66 -19.72
CA ARG A 6 -35.28 -26.59 -19.37
C ARG A 6 -33.93 -26.20 -19.97
N ALA A 7 -33.91 -25.50 -21.10
CA ALA A 7 -32.67 -25.06 -21.76
C ALA A 7 -32.17 -23.68 -21.28
N ILE A 8 -33.04 -22.87 -20.68
CA ILE A 8 -32.68 -21.53 -20.17
C ILE A 8 -31.86 -21.61 -18.88
N ILE A 9 -32.11 -22.61 -18.03
CA ILE A 9 -31.41 -22.80 -16.75
C ILE A 9 -29.89 -23.01 -16.92
N PRO A 10 -29.39 -23.92 -17.78
CA PRO A 10 -27.94 -24.08 -17.96
C PRO A 10 -27.30 -22.86 -18.64
N LEU A 11 -28.03 -22.14 -19.50
CA LEU A 11 -27.55 -20.93 -20.18
C LEU A 11 -27.30 -19.78 -19.18
N ILE A 12 -28.22 -19.58 -18.23
CA ILE A 12 -28.07 -18.59 -17.17
C ILE A 12 -26.92 -18.96 -16.22
N SER A 13 -26.75 -20.25 -15.90
CA SER A 13 -25.65 -20.71 -15.04
C SER A 13 -24.27 -20.47 -15.66
N ILE A 14 -24.13 -20.62 -16.98
CA ILE A 14 -22.91 -20.28 -17.72
C ILE A 14 -22.64 -18.78 -17.70
N MET A 15 -23.68 -17.95 -17.81
CA MET A 15 -23.53 -16.49 -17.77
C MET A 15 -23.08 -15.99 -16.39
N ILE A 16 -23.52 -16.63 -15.30
CA ILE A 16 -23.11 -16.30 -13.93
C ILE A 16 -21.63 -16.65 -13.69
N LEU A 17 -21.14 -17.78 -14.21
CA LEU A 17 -19.73 -18.18 -14.08
C LEU A 17 -18.76 -17.26 -14.83
N LEU A 18 -19.22 -16.61 -15.90
CA LEU A 18 -18.41 -15.63 -16.64
C LEU A 18 -18.28 -14.28 -15.92
N LEU A 19 -19.17 -13.97 -14.96
CA LEU A 19 -19.13 -12.70 -14.21
C LEU A 19 -18.15 -12.73 -13.03
N SER A 20 -17.78 -13.91 -12.52
CA SER A 20 -16.82 -14.05 -11.41
C SER A 20 -15.35 -13.91 -11.82
N ALA A 21 -15.05 -13.81 -13.11
CA ALA A 21 -13.67 -13.84 -13.63
C ALA A 21 -12.96 -12.48 -13.65
N CYS A 22 -13.61 -11.39 -13.19
CA CYS A 22 -13.03 -10.06 -13.20
C CYS A 22 -12.99 -9.50 -11.78
N GLN A 23 -11.97 -9.88 -11.02
CA GLN A 23 -11.52 -9.12 -9.86
C GLN A 23 -10.06 -8.74 -10.16
N SER A 24 -9.85 -7.52 -10.63
CA SER A 24 -8.52 -6.93 -10.73
C SER A 24 -8.19 -6.30 -9.39
N SER A 25 -7.02 -6.62 -8.83
CA SER A 25 -6.51 -5.94 -7.64
C SER A 25 -6.35 -4.44 -7.90
N PRO A 26 -6.67 -3.58 -6.93
CA PRO A 26 -6.41 -2.15 -7.05
C PRO A 26 -4.89 -1.90 -7.11
N MET A 27 -4.49 -1.01 -8.01
CA MET A 27 -3.12 -0.51 -8.05
C MET A 27 -2.92 0.49 -6.91
N ILE A 28 -1.75 0.45 -6.29
CA ILE A 28 -1.29 1.38 -5.27
C ILE A 28 0.05 1.99 -5.69
N ASP A 29 0.30 3.20 -5.20
CA ASP A 29 1.59 3.86 -5.29
C ASP A 29 2.49 3.39 -4.13
N VAL A 30 3.74 3.12 -4.46
CA VAL A 30 4.80 2.79 -3.51
C VAL A 30 5.93 3.78 -3.67
N ILE A 31 6.20 4.54 -2.62
CA ILE A 31 7.34 5.46 -2.53
C ILE A 31 8.39 4.83 -1.62
N THR A 32 9.61 4.64 -2.12
CA THR A 32 10.69 4.02 -1.36
C THR A 32 11.85 4.96 -1.12
N PHE A 33 12.52 4.81 0.02
CA PHE A 33 13.76 5.51 0.37
C PHE A 33 14.56 4.70 1.39
N GLN A 34 15.86 4.96 1.48
CA GLN A 34 16.80 4.13 2.25
C GLN A 34 17.61 4.94 3.27
N PRO A 35 17.09 5.10 4.51
CA PRO A 35 17.87 5.67 5.60
C PRO A 35 18.82 4.62 6.20
N LYS A 36 20.14 4.87 6.10
CA LYS A 36 21.20 4.02 6.67
C LYS A 36 21.14 2.55 6.23
N GLU A 37 20.66 1.68 7.11
CA GLU A 37 20.57 0.22 6.95
C GLU A 37 19.11 -0.27 6.84
N TYR A 38 18.17 0.66 6.73
CA TYR A 38 16.74 0.39 6.63
C TYR A 38 16.24 0.68 5.22
N ASP A 39 15.27 -0.10 4.78
CA ASP A 39 14.46 0.18 3.60
C ASP A 39 13.08 0.63 4.06
N VAL A 40 12.64 1.79 3.60
CA VAL A 40 11.33 2.34 3.92
C VAL A 40 10.45 2.31 2.67
N MET A 41 9.23 1.80 2.82
CA MET A 41 8.20 1.83 1.78
C MET A 41 6.96 2.54 2.30
N PHE A 42 6.51 3.57 1.60
CA PHE A 42 5.24 4.22 1.84
C PHE A 42 4.22 3.76 0.80
N LEU A 43 3.13 3.14 1.26
CA LEU A 43 2.03 2.60 0.48
C LEU A 43 0.84 3.54 0.53
N THR A 44 0.30 3.92 -0.63
CA THR A 44 -0.84 4.83 -0.74
C THR A 44 -1.71 4.49 -1.95
N ASP A 45 -3.03 4.57 -1.81
CA ASP A 45 -3.98 4.34 -2.90
C ASP A 45 -4.66 5.63 -3.40
N LYS A 46 -4.28 6.79 -2.81
CA LYS A 46 -4.81 8.13 -3.13
C LYS A 46 -6.31 8.28 -2.87
N THR A 47 -6.93 7.37 -2.11
CA THR A 47 -8.38 7.38 -1.86
C THR A 47 -8.75 8.20 -0.63
N ASN A 48 -7.85 8.32 0.35
CA ASN A 48 -8.09 9.06 1.59
C ASN A 48 -7.05 10.17 1.79
N SER A 49 -7.24 11.25 1.04
CA SER A 49 -6.33 12.41 1.05
C SER A 49 -6.08 13.01 2.44
N ALA A 50 -7.05 12.95 3.37
CA ALA A 50 -6.85 13.49 4.71
C ALA A 50 -5.83 12.69 5.51
N LEU A 51 -5.93 11.36 5.51
CA LEU A 51 -4.97 10.49 6.18
C LEU A 51 -3.62 10.49 5.45
N GLU A 52 -3.62 10.39 4.13
CA GLU A 52 -2.39 10.36 3.33
C GLU A 52 -1.55 11.64 3.49
N ASN A 53 -2.20 12.80 3.57
CA ASN A 53 -1.50 14.07 3.78
C ASN A 53 -0.72 14.09 5.09
N ILE A 54 -1.21 13.44 6.15
CA ILE A 54 -0.48 13.34 7.43
C ILE A 54 0.86 12.60 7.22
N TYR A 55 0.85 11.51 6.46
CA TYR A 55 2.07 10.76 6.12
C TYR A 55 3.00 11.56 5.21
N TYR A 56 2.46 12.22 4.17
CA TYR A 56 3.26 13.06 3.29
C TYR A 56 3.94 14.20 4.04
N ASP A 57 3.21 14.91 4.92
CA ASP A 57 3.75 16.01 5.71
C ASP A 57 4.87 15.52 6.63
N ALA A 58 4.68 14.39 7.32
CA ALA A 58 5.72 13.79 8.15
C ALA A 58 6.98 13.45 7.33
N ILE A 59 6.82 12.75 6.19
CA ILE A 59 7.93 12.38 5.30
C ILE A 59 8.66 13.62 4.76
N ILE A 60 7.93 14.65 4.34
CA ILE A 60 8.49 15.90 3.80
C ILE A 60 9.27 16.65 4.88
N GLU A 61 8.74 16.74 6.11
CA GLU A 61 9.46 17.36 7.22
C GLU A 61 10.76 16.61 7.56
N VAL A 62 10.71 15.28 7.67
CA VAL A 62 11.91 14.48 7.93
C VAL A 62 12.92 14.63 6.79
N LYS A 63 12.47 14.69 5.53
CA LYS A 63 13.35 14.95 4.38
C LYS A 63 13.99 16.34 4.41
N ALA A 64 13.27 17.35 4.88
CA ALA A 64 13.81 18.69 5.03
C ALA A 64 14.91 18.74 6.10
N GLU A 65 14.76 17.98 7.19
CA GLU A 65 15.75 17.90 8.28
C GLU A 65 16.93 16.98 7.95
N TYR A 66 16.68 15.85 7.30
CA TYR A 66 17.66 14.80 6.99
C TYR A 66 17.67 14.45 5.49
N PRO A 67 18.03 15.37 4.58
CA PRO A 67 17.92 15.15 3.15
C PRO A 67 18.75 13.96 2.64
N HIS A 68 19.84 13.63 3.32
CA HIS A 68 20.70 12.49 3.00
C HIS A 68 20.04 11.13 3.26
N ALA A 69 19.05 11.06 4.16
CA ALA A 69 18.29 9.84 4.46
C ALA A 69 17.29 9.46 3.36
N PHE A 70 17.08 10.37 2.41
CA PHE A 70 16.20 10.21 1.25
C PHE A 70 17.02 10.17 -0.05
N SER A 71 18.24 9.65 0.00
CA SER A 71 18.95 9.30 -1.23
C SER A 71 18.16 8.24 -2.00
N GLU A 72 18.09 8.38 -3.32
CA GLU A 72 17.50 7.37 -4.21
C GLU A 72 16.00 7.12 -3.98
N VAL A 73 15.21 8.18 -3.75
CA VAL A 73 13.74 8.04 -3.72
C VAL A 73 13.24 7.45 -5.03
N GLN A 74 12.50 6.35 -4.95
CA GLN A 74 11.84 5.74 -6.10
C GLN A 74 10.33 5.74 -5.91
N THR A 75 9.60 5.72 -7.02
CA THR A 75 8.15 5.62 -7.03
C THR A 75 7.75 4.60 -8.07
N ASN A 76 6.93 3.62 -7.66
CA ASN A 76 6.42 2.57 -8.51
C ASN A 76 4.93 2.36 -8.24
N GLU A 77 4.20 1.88 -9.23
CA GLU A 77 2.83 1.40 -9.07
C GLU A 77 2.84 -0.12 -9.03
N THR A 78 2.12 -0.72 -8.08
CA THR A 78 2.02 -2.18 -7.92
C THR A 78 0.69 -2.57 -7.27
N THR A 79 0.46 -3.86 -7.03
CA THR A 79 -0.68 -4.34 -6.26
C THR A 79 -0.22 -4.73 -4.86
N ILE A 80 -1.11 -4.66 -3.85
CA ILE A 80 -0.74 -5.07 -2.47
C ILE A 80 -0.29 -6.53 -2.45
N GLU A 81 -0.88 -7.38 -3.29
CA GLU A 81 -0.54 -8.81 -3.35
C GLU A 81 0.88 -9.08 -3.90
N ASP A 82 1.44 -8.15 -4.68
CA ASP A 82 2.80 -8.26 -5.24
C ASP A 82 3.88 -7.80 -4.25
N ILE A 83 3.50 -7.18 -3.12
CA ILE A 83 4.45 -6.72 -2.11
C ILE A 83 4.77 -7.85 -1.13
N GLU A 84 6.02 -8.32 -1.17
CA GLU A 84 6.49 -9.34 -0.25
C GLU A 84 6.36 -8.88 1.22
N ASN A 85 5.92 -9.79 2.09
CA ASN A 85 5.78 -9.57 3.54
C ASN A 85 4.71 -8.54 3.95
N VAL A 86 3.82 -8.15 3.05
CA VAL A 86 2.63 -7.34 3.38
C VAL A 86 1.41 -8.25 3.36
N THR A 87 0.79 -8.43 4.53
CA THR A 87 -0.50 -9.10 4.65
C THR A 87 -1.50 -8.10 5.20
N GLU A 88 -2.47 -7.71 4.38
CA GLU A 88 -3.65 -6.93 4.78
C GLU A 88 -3.35 -5.59 5.46
N GLN A 89 -2.51 -4.75 4.85
CA GLN A 89 -2.30 -3.38 5.37
C GLN A 89 -3.32 -2.40 4.82
N GLU A 90 -3.95 -1.66 5.72
CA GLU A 90 -4.74 -0.49 5.40
C GLU A 90 -3.81 0.60 4.86
N THR A 91 -4.15 1.13 3.69
CA THR A 91 -3.57 2.35 3.13
C THR A 91 -4.15 3.58 3.85
N PRO A 92 -3.36 4.63 4.13
CA PRO A 92 -1.91 4.73 3.94
C PRO A 92 -1.12 3.87 4.94
N ALA A 93 0.03 3.34 4.51
CA ALA A 93 0.94 2.59 5.38
C ALA A 93 2.41 2.93 5.12
N LEU A 94 3.23 2.91 6.16
CA LEU A 94 4.67 3.07 6.09
C LEU A 94 5.35 1.86 6.73
N LEU A 95 6.09 1.13 5.90
CA LEU A 95 6.82 -0.07 6.26
C LEU A 95 8.29 0.25 6.46
N ILE A 96 8.83 -0.20 7.57
CA ILE A 96 10.26 -0.11 7.86
C ILE A 96 10.80 -1.52 7.89
N THR A 97 11.73 -1.82 7.00
CA THR A 97 12.35 -3.14 6.91
C THR A 97 13.86 -3.05 7.14
N LYS A 98 14.41 -4.11 7.72
CA LYS A 98 15.84 -4.31 7.92
C LYS A 98 16.20 -5.74 7.61
N ASP A 99 17.25 -5.96 6.81
CA ASP A 99 17.68 -7.28 6.35
C ASP A 99 16.52 -8.11 5.73
N GLY A 100 15.66 -7.45 4.95
CA GLY A 100 14.51 -8.07 4.28
C GLY A 100 13.34 -8.44 5.19
N ARG A 101 13.31 -7.96 6.44
CA ARG A 101 12.21 -8.19 7.39
C ARG A 101 11.58 -6.89 7.83
N THR A 102 10.26 -6.82 7.80
CA THR A 102 9.51 -5.71 8.40
C THR A 102 9.72 -5.71 9.91
N ILE A 103 10.35 -4.66 10.42
CA ILE A 103 10.58 -4.45 11.85
C ILE A 103 9.51 -3.56 12.47
N GLU A 104 8.89 -2.69 11.66
CA GLU A 104 7.83 -1.80 12.09
C GLU A 104 6.91 -1.44 10.92
N SER A 105 5.64 -1.22 11.23
CA SER A 105 4.60 -0.83 10.28
C SER A 105 3.72 0.22 10.92
N LEU A 106 3.53 1.33 10.22
CA LEU A 106 2.72 2.48 10.65
C LEU A 106 1.56 2.61 9.66
N SER A 107 0.32 2.32 10.04
CA SER A 107 -0.80 2.22 9.10
C SER A 107 -2.07 2.91 9.60
N GLY A 108 -2.85 3.46 8.67
CA GLY A 108 -4.15 4.04 8.94
C GLY A 108 -4.10 5.40 9.64
N GLU A 109 -4.93 5.57 10.65
CA GLU A 109 -5.01 6.84 11.40
C GLU A 109 -3.88 6.93 12.43
N MET A 110 -2.96 7.87 12.21
CA MET A 110 -1.82 8.16 13.07
C MET A 110 -1.56 9.65 13.15
N GLU A 111 -0.95 10.11 14.23
CA GLU A 111 -0.53 11.51 14.37
C GLU A 111 0.76 11.77 13.59
N LYS A 112 0.86 12.94 12.94
CA LYS A 112 2.04 13.32 12.14
C LYS A 112 3.35 13.22 12.94
N ASP A 113 3.32 13.73 14.18
CA ASP A 113 4.50 13.79 15.04
C ASP A 113 4.96 12.40 15.47
N GLU A 114 4.05 11.43 15.60
CA GLU A 114 4.39 10.04 15.87
C GLU A 114 5.10 9.40 14.67
N ILE A 115 4.58 9.57 13.45
CA ILE A 115 5.22 9.07 12.22
C ILE A 115 6.63 9.68 12.08
N LYS A 116 6.74 10.99 12.31
CA LYS A 116 8.01 11.72 12.27
C LYS A 116 9.02 11.17 13.28
N GLU A 117 8.61 10.99 14.54
CA GLU A 117 9.48 10.45 15.58
C GLU A 117 10.02 9.06 15.23
N LYS A 118 9.17 8.19 14.68
CA LYS A 118 9.56 6.85 14.22
C LYS A 118 10.60 6.89 13.10
N LEU A 119 10.37 7.74 12.08
CA LEU A 119 11.32 7.93 10.98
C LEU A 119 12.64 8.52 11.46
N GLU A 120 12.62 9.50 12.35
CA GLU A 120 13.84 10.05 12.93
C GLU A 120 14.63 9.02 13.73
N GLY A 121 13.94 8.11 14.44
CA GLY A 121 14.55 7.06 15.24
C GLY A 121 15.42 6.10 14.44
N ILE A 122 15.07 5.86 13.17
CA ILE A 122 15.87 5.00 12.27
C ILE A 122 16.95 5.78 11.49
N ILE A 123 16.88 7.12 11.48
CA ILE A 123 17.83 8.00 10.79
C ILE A 123 18.95 8.47 11.71
N LYS A 124 18.66 8.85 12.96
CA LYS A 124 19.65 9.37 13.93
C LYS A 124 20.68 8.32 14.29
#